data_AF-A0A1C7NIT6-F1
#
_entry.id   AF-A0A1C7NIT6-F1
#
_cell.length_a   1.000
_cell.length_b   1.000
_cell.length_c   1.000
_cell.angle_alpha   90.00
_cell.angle_beta   90.00
_cell.angle_gamma   90.00
#
_symmetry.space_group_name_H-M   'P 1'
#
loop_
_entity.id
_entity.type
_entity.pdbx_description
1 polymer ?
#
loop_
_entity_poly.entity_id
_entity_poly.type
_entity_poly.pdbx_seq_one_letter_code
_entity_poly.pdbx_strand_id
1 'polypeptide(L)'
;MVVEQTDEIQRFIDARYVSASEACWRLFSFSLHDEFPKHQRLTIHLPGEEPVYFDEDDQAEDVLNRPTKDTTLTAWFKANVENEYARQYLYIEFPEKYVWHKKDSEWKIRKRNLDTTIGQIYSISPRETEK
;
A
#
# COMPACT_ATOMS: atom_id res chain seq x y z
N MET A 1 -31.00 -26.23 26.17
CA MET A 1 -30.06 -25.22 25.65
C MET A 1 -29.37 -24.62 26.85
N VAL A 2 -28.11 -24.96 27.09
CA VAL A 2 -27.32 -24.38 28.19
C VAL A 2 -26.87 -23.01 27.72
N VAL A 3 -27.30 -21.95 28.40
CA VAL A 3 -26.77 -20.61 28.16
C VAL A 3 -25.36 -20.61 28.76
N GLU A 4 -24.33 -20.67 27.91
CA GLU A 4 -22.95 -20.46 28.37
C GLU A 4 -22.84 -19.05 28.93
N GLN A 5 -22.65 -18.98 30.26
CA GLN A 5 -22.35 -17.73 30.93
C GLN A 5 -20.97 -17.28 30.46
N THR A 6 -20.94 -16.23 29.63
CA THR A 6 -19.69 -15.77 29.02
C THR A 6 -18.89 -14.99 30.06
N ASP A 7 -17.75 -15.55 30.49
CA ASP A 7 -16.81 -14.84 31.35
C ASP A 7 -16.08 -13.75 30.54
N GLU A 8 -16.54 -12.52 30.70
CA GLU A 8 -16.00 -11.34 30.02
C GLU A 8 -14.53 -11.07 30.42
N ILE A 9 -14.16 -11.35 31.67
CA ILE A 9 -12.79 -11.13 32.19
C ILE A 9 -11.84 -12.10 31.50
N GLN A 10 -12.22 -13.37 31.41
CA GLN A 10 -11.39 -14.36 30.73
C GLN A 10 -11.23 -14.04 29.24
N ARG A 11 -12.31 -13.67 28.55
CA ARG A 11 -12.23 -13.26 27.13
C ARG A 11 -11.34 -12.04 26.92
N PHE A 12 -11.35 -11.09 27.85
CA PHE A 12 -10.49 -9.92 27.79
C PHE A 12 -9.01 -10.30 27.89
N ILE A 13 -8.66 -11.25 28.76
CA ILE A 13 -7.29 -11.76 28.91
C ILE A 13 -6.87 -12.54 27.67
N ASP A 14 -7.72 -13.47 27.21
CA ASP A 14 -7.42 -14.33 26.05
C ASP A 14 -7.21 -13.51 24.77
N ALA A 15 -8.02 -12.47 24.54
CA ALA A 15 -7.89 -11.59 23.38
C ALA A 15 -6.58 -10.78 23.36
N ARG A 16 -5.89 -10.65 24.50
CA ARG A 16 -4.62 -9.91 24.65
C ARG A 16 -3.42 -10.83 24.86
N TYR A 17 -3.64 -12.13 24.98
CA TYR A 17 -2.57 -13.09 25.18
C TYR A 17 -1.74 -13.22 23.90
N VAL A 18 -0.43 -12.99 24.02
CA VAL A 18 0.55 -13.25 22.96
C VAL A 18 1.34 -14.48 23.39
N SER A 19 1.27 -15.54 22.59
CA SER A 19 2.01 -16.78 22.88
C SER A 19 3.52 -16.55 22.87
N ALA A 20 4.28 -17.36 23.63
CA ALA A 20 5.74 -17.26 23.65
C ALA A 20 6.36 -17.37 22.24
N SER A 21 5.81 -18.23 21.38
CA SER A 21 6.22 -18.36 19.98
C SER A 21 5.95 -17.10 19.16
N GLU A 22 4.79 -16.47 19.32
CA GLU A 22 4.44 -15.23 18.62
C GLU A 22 5.30 -14.06 19.11
N ALA A 23 5.58 -13.99 20.42
CA ALA A 23 6.48 -12.99 20.99
C ALA A 23 7.90 -13.12 20.40
N CYS A 24 8.43 -14.35 20.28
CA CYS A 24 9.69 -14.59 19.59
C CYS A 24 9.63 -14.17 18.11
N TRP A 25 8.53 -14.46 17.41
CA TRP A 25 8.32 -14.07 16.01
C TRP A 25 8.39 -12.54 15.82
N ARG A 26 7.73 -11.80 16.72
CA ARG A 26 7.79 -10.33 16.79
C ARG A 26 9.20 -9.83 17.10
N LEU A 27 9.88 -10.46 18.07
CA LEU A 27 11.25 -10.09 18.47
C LEU A 27 12.23 -10.21 17.31
N PHE A 28 12.08 -11.26 16.49
CA PHE A 28 12.92 -11.49 15.31
C PHE A 28 12.43 -10.76 14.05
N SER A 29 11.38 -9.93 14.15
CA SER A 29 10.79 -9.19 13.01
C SER A 29 10.38 -10.10 11.84
N PHE A 30 9.94 -11.32 12.14
CA PHE A 30 9.40 -12.22 11.13
C PHE A 30 7.98 -11.80 10.73
N SER A 31 7.59 -12.09 9.48
CA SER A 31 6.23 -11.78 9.01
C SER A 31 5.21 -12.58 9.80
N LEU A 32 4.26 -11.89 10.43
CA LEU A 32 3.21 -12.49 11.27
C LEU A 32 2.01 -12.97 10.47
N HIS A 33 1.73 -12.29 9.37
CA HIS A 33 0.64 -12.61 8.46
C HIS A 33 1.10 -12.34 7.03
N ASP A 34 0.47 -13.00 6.08
CA ASP A 34 0.49 -12.63 4.67
C ASP A 34 -0.97 -12.42 4.24
N GLU A 35 -1.23 -11.36 3.49
CA GLU A 35 -2.57 -11.00 3.06
C GLU A 35 -2.86 -11.64 1.70
N PHE A 36 -3.95 -12.38 1.61
CA PHE A 36 -4.46 -12.89 0.33
C PHE A 36 -5.92 -12.45 0.15
N PRO A 37 -6.25 -11.74 -0.95
CA PRO A 37 -5.35 -11.23 -1.98
C PRO A 37 -4.44 -10.10 -1.46
N LYS A 38 -3.32 -9.86 -2.13
CA LYS A 38 -2.43 -8.74 -1.77
C LYS A 38 -3.09 -7.43 -2.17
N HIS A 39 -2.97 -6.40 -1.33
CA HIS A 39 -3.48 -5.07 -1.64
C HIS A 39 -2.33 -4.11 -1.99
N GLN A 40 -2.45 -3.42 -3.12
CA GLN A 40 -1.53 -2.35 -3.53
C GLN A 40 -2.22 -1.00 -3.40
N ARG A 41 -1.73 -0.15 -2.50
CA ARG A 41 -2.23 1.22 -2.37
C ARG A 41 -1.78 2.04 -3.58
N LEU A 42 -2.73 2.74 -4.17
CA LEU A 42 -2.59 3.60 -5.34
C LEU A 42 -2.82 5.05 -4.93
N THR A 43 -1.82 5.88 -5.18
CA THR A 43 -1.83 7.31 -4.84
C THR A 43 -2.61 8.09 -5.89
N ILE A 44 -3.47 9.02 -5.47
CA ILE A 44 -4.11 9.99 -6.36
C ILE A 44 -3.80 11.38 -5.84
N HIS A 45 -3.46 12.28 -6.75
CA HIS A 45 -3.16 13.68 -6.50
C HIS A 45 -3.34 14.48 -7.78
N LEU A 46 -3.46 15.79 -7.65
CA LEU A 46 -3.46 16.72 -8.78
C LEU A 46 -2.02 16.94 -9.32
N PRO A 47 -1.88 17.50 -10.53
CA PRO A 47 -0.58 17.90 -11.06
C PRO A 47 0.12 18.89 -10.12
N GLY A 48 1.34 18.56 -9.68
CA GLY A 48 2.11 19.39 -8.75
C GLY A 48 1.74 19.23 -7.27
N GLU A 49 0.68 18.47 -6.95
CA GLU A 49 0.31 18.12 -5.57
C GLU A 49 0.80 16.73 -5.17
N GLU A 50 1.96 16.33 -5.71
CA GLU A 50 2.59 15.05 -5.37
C GLU A 50 3.00 15.00 -3.89
N PRO A 51 2.85 13.85 -3.21
CA PRO A 51 3.26 13.72 -1.83
C PRO A 51 4.78 13.83 -1.69
N VAL A 52 5.21 14.73 -0.81
CA VAL A 52 6.62 14.97 -0.46
C VAL A 52 6.87 14.42 0.95
N TYR A 53 7.64 13.34 1.07
CA TYR A 53 8.05 12.75 2.35
C TYR A 53 9.36 13.36 2.85
N PHE A 54 9.43 13.92 4.06
CA PHE A 54 10.68 14.46 4.62
C PHE A 54 10.86 13.95 6.05
N ASP A 55 12.11 13.88 6.50
CA ASP A 55 12.45 13.52 7.88
C ASP A 55 12.66 14.78 8.73
N GLU A 56 12.62 14.66 10.06
CA GLU A 56 12.77 15.82 10.97
C GLU A 56 14.14 16.49 10.85
N ASP A 57 15.17 15.74 10.45
CA ASP A 57 16.54 16.22 10.28
C ASP A 57 16.77 16.87 8.89
N ASP A 58 15.82 16.76 7.95
CA ASP A 58 15.98 17.29 6.59
C ASP A 58 15.86 18.83 6.57
N GLN A 59 16.78 19.48 5.85
CA GLN A 59 16.68 20.91 5.59
C GLN A 59 15.62 21.20 4.51
N ALA A 60 14.80 22.24 4.71
CA ALA A 60 13.73 22.58 3.78
C ALA A 60 14.22 22.82 2.32
N GLU A 61 15.38 23.44 2.16
CA GLU A 61 15.99 23.68 0.84
C GLU A 61 16.35 22.38 0.12
N ASP A 62 16.89 21.40 0.85
CA ASP A 62 17.23 20.09 0.29
C ASP A 62 15.98 19.30 -0.10
N VAL A 63 14.91 19.40 0.70
CA VAL A 63 13.62 18.77 0.40
C VAL A 63 12.99 19.35 -0.86
N LEU A 64 13.12 20.66 -1.09
CA LEU A 64 12.59 21.32 -2.29
C LEU A 64 13.42 21.04 -3.54
N ASN A 65 14.73 20.88 -3.40
CA ASN A 65 15.65 20.67 -4.53
C ASN A 65 15.78 19.20 -4.96
N ARG A 66 15.31 18.25 -4.15
CA ARG A 66 15.39 16.84 -4.50
C ARG A 66 14.51 16.52 -5.72
N PRO A 67 14.95 15.59 -6.60
CA PRO A 67 14.10 15.13 -7.67
C PRO A 67 12.86 14.42 -7.10
N THR A 68 11.67 14.85 -7.52
CA THR A 68 10.43 14.16 -7.17
C THR A 68 10.46 12.75 -7.73
N LYS A 69 10.35 11.76 -6.83
CA LYS A 69 10.19 10.37 -7.22
C LYS A 69 8.82 10.19 -7.85
N ASP A 70 8.74 9.44 -8.94
CA ASP A 70 7.46 9.13 -9.54
C ASP A 70 6.56 8.42 -8.53
N THR A 71 5.34 8.92 -8.42
CA THR A 71 4.27 8.26 -7.69
C THR A 71 3.73 7.08 -8.49
N THR A 72 2.93 6.24 -7.85
CA THR A 72 2.26 5.14 -8.57
C THR A 72 1.39 5.62 -9.73
N LEU A 73 0.85 6.85 -9.67
CA LEU A 73 0.02 7.46 -10.71
C LEU A 73 0.87 8.05 -11.83
N THR A 74 1.89 8.84 -11.49
CA THR A 74 2.80 9.45 -12.48
C THR A 74 3.54 8.38 -13.28
N ALA A 75 3.99 7.31 -12.61
CA ALA A 75 4.60 6.15 -13.28
C ALA A 75 3.60 5.36 -14.15
N TRP A 76 2.32 5.32 -13.78
CA TRP A 76 1.28 4.70 -14.62
C TRP A 76 1.06 5.50 -15.91
N PHE A 77 1.03 6.83 -15.82
CA PHE A 77 0.97 7.69 -17.01
C PHE A 77 2.17 7.46 -17.93
N LYS A 78 3.40 7.40 -17.38
CA LYS A 78 4.62 7.09 -18.16
C LYS A 78 4.51 5.73 -18.85
N ALA A 79 4.10 4.69 -18.13
CA ALA A 79 3.92 3.35 -18.68
C ALA A 79 2.89 3.33 -19.83
N ASN A 80 1.81 4.10 -19.72
CA ASN A 80 0.80 4.22 -20.78
C ASN A 80 1.32 4.94 -22.02
N VAL A 81 2.26 5.89 -21.88
CA VAL A 81 2.87 6.53 -23.05
C VAL A 81 3.72 5.52 -23.81
N GLU A 82 4.56 4.76 -23.11
CA GLU A 82 5.57 3.88 -23.71
C GLU A 82 5.02 2.54 -24.22
N ASN A 83 4.01 1.98 -23.56
CA ASN A 83 3.56 0.60 -23.82
C ASN A 83 2.06 0.53 -24.16
N GLU A 84 1.74 0.07 -25.37
CA GLU A 84 0.35 -0.10 -25.81
C GLU A 84 -0.41 -1.14 -24.97
N TYR A 85 0.27 -2.16 -24.43
CA TYR A 85 -0.33 -3.15 -23.55
C TYR A 85 -0.72 -2.56 -22.19
N ALA A 86 0.01 -1.56 -21.69
CA ALA A 86 -0.33 -0.89 -20.43
C ALA A 86 -1.67 -0.13 -20.54
N ARG A 87 -1.98 0.41 -21.73
CA ARG A 87 -3.21 1.18 -22.01
C ARG A 87 -4.50 0.37 -21.92
N GLN A 88 -4.39 -0.95 -21.88
CA GLN A 88 -5.54 -1.86 -21.80
C GLN A 88 -6.13 -1.95 -20.38
N TYR A 89 -5.41 -1.45 -19.37
CA TYR A 89 -5.77 -1.61 -17.97
C TYR A 89 -6.07 -0.27 -17.31
N LEU A 90 -7.17 -0.22 -16.56
CA LEU A 90 -7.45 0.93 -15.70
C LEU A 90 -6.40 1.00 -14.59
N TYR A 91 -6.23 2.20 -14.03
CA TYR A 91 -5.27 2.41 -12.96
C TYR A 91 -5.49 1.47 -11.76
N ILE A 92 -6.74 1.18 -11.41
CA ILE A 92 -7.11 0.25 -10.31
C ILE A 92 -6.79 -1.22 -10.62
N GLU A 93 -6.81 -1.60 -11.90
CA GLU A 93 -6.54 -2.96 -12.38
C GLU A 93 -5.05 -3.18 -12.66
N PHE A 94 -4.27 -2.09 -12.75
CA PHE A 94 -2.87 -2.13 -13.09
C PHE A 94 -2.03 -3.05 -12.18
N PRO A 95 -2.24 -3.09 -10.85
CA PRO A 95 -1.51 -4.00 -9.96
C PRO A 95 -1.74 -5.49 -10.24
N GLU A 96 -2.80 -5.87 -10.96
CA GLU A 96 -3.03 -7.26 -11.35
C GLU A 96 -1.99 -7.73 -12.37
N LYS A 97 -1.51 -6.83 -13.24
CA LYS A 97 -0.58 -7.12 -14.34
C LYS A 97 0.82 -6.57 -14.11
N TYR A 98 0.95 -5.55 -13.28
CA TYR A 98 2.21 -4.88 -12.98
C TYR A 98 2.51 -4.93 -11.48
N VAL A 99 3.80 -4.88 -11.14
CA VAL A 99 4.30 -4.81 -9.76
C VAL A 99 5.00 -3.47 -9.57
N TRP A 100 4.66 -2.78 -8.48
CA TRP A 100 5.28 -1.51 -8.12
C TRP A 100 6.66 -1.72 -7.50
N HIS A 101 7.70 -1.17 -8.12
CA HIS A 101 9.07 -1.21 -7.61
C HIS A 101 9.41 0.12 -6.93
N LYS A 102 9.17 0.22 -5.61
CA LYS A 102 9.39 1.44 -4.81
C LYS A 102 10.79 2.06 -4.91
N LYS A 103 11.83 1.25 -5.13
CA LYS A 103 13.22 1.72 -5.23
C LYS A 103 13.47 2.47 -6.54
N ASP A 104 12.91 1.93 -7.62
CA ASP A 104 13.07 2.43 -8.98
C ASP A 104 11.95 3.42 -9.35
N SER A 105 10.90 3.51 -8.52
CA SER A 105 9.68 4.28 -8.78
C SER A 105 9.03 3.93 -10.12
N GLU A 106 9.04 2.63 -10.48
CA GLU A 106 8.53 2.17 -11.76
C GLU A 106 7.61 0.94 -11.64
N TRP A 107 6.78 0.77 -12.66
CA TRP A 107 5.93 -0.41 -12.81
C TRP A 107 6.60 -1.45 -13.71
N LYS A 108 6.80 -2.66 -13.19
CA LYS A 108 7.33 -3.79 -13.98
C LYS A 108 6.25 -4.81 -14.27
N ILE A 109 6.29 -5.41 -15.46
CA ILE A 109 5.39 -6.50 -15.83
C ILE A 109 5.54 -7.63 -14.81
N ARG A 110 4.40 -8.09 -14.28
CA ARG A 110 4.35 -9.19 -13.33
C ARG A 110 4.79 -10.48 -14.00
N LYS A 111 5.80 -11.14 -13.42
CA LYS A 111 6.36 -12.40 -13.94
C LYS A 111 5.61 -13.65 -13.46
N ARG A 112 4.88 -13.55 -12.34
CA ARG A 112 4.12 -14.67 -11.74
C ARG A 112 2.65 -14.27 -11.60
N ASN A 113 1.77 -14.95 -12.34
CA ASN A 113 0.32 -14.69 -12.35
C ASN A 113 -0.44 -15.43 -11.24
N LEU A 114 0.24 -15.91 -10.20
CA LEU A 114 -0.36 -16.77 -9.17
C LEU A 114 -1.03 -15.98 -8.04
N ASP A 115 -0.56 -14.76 -7.75
CA ASP A 115 -1.14 -13.88 -6.73
C ASP A 115 -1.84 -12.70 -7.38
N THR A 116 -3.17 -12.71 -7.35
CA THR A 116 -3.99 -11.54 -7.70
C THR A 116 -3.72 -10.43 -6.68
N THR A 117 -3.25 -9.28 -7.14
CA THR A 117 -3.07 -8.08 -6.31
C THR A 117 -4.15 -7.08 -6.67
N ILE A 118 -4.92 -6.64 -5.68
CA ILE A 118 -6.01 -5.68 -5.87
C ILE A 118 -5.47 -4.27 -5.65
N GLY A 119 -5.68 -3.39 -6.64
CA GLY A 119 -5.42 -1.97 -6.48
C GLY A 119 -6.45 -1.33 -5.55
N GLN A 120 -5.99 -0.58 -4.56
CA GLN A 120 -6.85 0.18 -3.65
C GLN A 120 -6.48 1.65 -3.68
N ILE A 121 -7.47 2.47 -4.04
CA ILE A 121 -7.37 3.93 -4.08
C ILE A 121 -7.84 4.49 -2.72
N TYR A 122 -7.31 5.64 -2.31
CA TYR A 122 -7.81 6.34 -1.13
C TYR A 122 -9.28 6.77 -1.32
N SER A 123 -10.09 6.62 -0.27
CA SER A 123 -11.44 7.16 -0.30
C SER A 123 -11.36 8.68 -0.29
N ILE A 124 -11.83 9.30 -1.37
CA ILE A 124 -11.96 10.75 -1.50
C ILE A 124 -13.42 11.10 -1.20
N SER A 125 -13.64 12.01 -0.26
CA SER A 125 -14.97 12.48 0.08
C SER A 125 -15.53 13.32 -1.08
N PRO A 126 -16.82 13.17 -1.45
CA PRO A 126 -17.45 14.07 -2.42
C PRO A 126 -17.48 15.54 -1.99
N ARG A 127 -17.14 15.83 -0.72
CA ARG A 127 -17.01 17.19 -0.17
C ARG A 127 -15.62 17.78 -0.37
N GLU A 128 -14.62 16.96 -0.66
CA GLU A 128 -13.31 17.43 -1.07
C GLU A 128 -13.45 17.98 -2.49
N THR A 129 -13.46 19.30 -2.60
CA THR A 129 -13.52 20.00 -3.88
C THR A 129 -12.11 20.00 -4.48
N GLU A 130 -11.98 19.78 -5.79
CA GLU A 130 -10.73 20.10 -6.51
C GLU A 130 -10.35 21.54 -6.17
N LYS A 131 -9.13 21.74 -5.66
CA LYS A 131 -8.63 23.07 -5.30
C LYS A 131 -8.31 23.89 -6.54
#